data_AF-A0A949JN02-F1
#
_entry.id   AF-A0A949JN02-F1
#
_cell.length_a   1.000
_cell.length_b   1.000
_cell.length_c   1.000
_cell.angle_alpha   90.00
_cell.angle_beta   90.00
_cell.angle_gamma   90.00
#
_symmetry.space_group_name_H-M   'P 1'
#
loop_
_entity.id
_entity.type
_entity.pdbx_description
1 polymer ?
#
loop_
_entity_poly.entity_id
_entity_poly.type
_entity_poly.pdbx_seq_one_letter_code
_entity_poly.pdbx_strand_id
1 'polypeptide(L)'
;MKNALLILVMLLVASVLPAQDGLYAPVLPDDIALVRVINASGDGGAASTPIGIDIGTVRIGPVFSGSGSAYHPVRPGVYVIFAGGFREPLTAATKTFHTILVTANGINILRDTH
;
A
#
# COMPACT_ATOMS: atom_id res chain seq x y z
N MET A 1 -41.65 7.28 38.41
CA MET A 1 -40.30 6.73 38.08
C MET A 1 -40.31 5.83 36.82
N LYS A 2 -41.13 6.11 35.80
CA LYS A 2 -41.25 5.25 34.60
C LYS A 2 -40.86 5.93 33.28
N ASN A 3 -40.60 7.24 33.29
CA ASN A 3 -40.39 8.02 32.05
C ASN A 3 -38.92 8.37 31.78
N ALA A 4 -38.00 8.05 32.70
CA ALA A 4 -36.58 8.39 32.56
C ALA A 4 -35.78 7.35 31.75
N LEU A 5 -36.29 6.12 31.61
CA LEU A 5 -35.58 5.04 30.91
C LEU A 5 -35.69 5.13 29.39
N LEU A 6 -36.75 5.78 28.86
CA LEU A 6 -37.02 5.83 27.42
C LEU A 6 -36.12 6.83 26.67
N ILE A 7 -35.60 7.85 27.36
CA ILE A 7 -34.74 8.89 26.76
C ILE A 7 -33.30 8.39 26.60
N LEU A 8 -32.84 7.48 27.46
CA LEU A 8 -31.46 6.98 27.43
C LEU A 8 -31.22 5.98 26.29
N VAL A 9 -32.26 5.24 25.85
CA VAL A 9 -32.14 4.27 24.74
C VAL A 9 -32.13 4.95 23.37
N MET A 10 -32.75 6.14 23.25
CA MET A 10 -32.79 6.87 21.97
C MET A 10 -31.49 7.62 21.63
N LEU A 11 -30.61 7.88 22.61
CA LEU A 11 -29.34 8.59 22.37
C LEU A 11 -28.19 7.67 21.91
N LEU A 12 -28.36 6.35 21.91
CA LEU A 12 -27.28 5.40 21.67
C LEU A 12 -27.13 4.95 20.20
N VAL A 13 -27.85 5.55 19.27
CA VAL A 13 -27.84 5.16 17.84
C VAL A 13 -27.02 6.13 16.96
N ALA A 14 -26.49 7.22 17.51
CA ALA A 14 -25.92 8.29 16.70
C ALA A 14 -24.42 8.18 16.35
N SER A 15 -23.69 7.13 16.77
CA SER A 15 -22.22 7.13 16.68
C SER A 15 -21.61 6.10 15.72
N VAL A 16 -22.37 5.57 14.75
CA VAL A 16 -21.82 4.75 13.67
C VAL A 16 -21.98 5.47 12.34
N LEU A 17 -21.34 6.62 12.20
CA LEU A 17 -21.07 7.17 10.87
C LEU A 17 -19.85 6.41 10.32
N PRO A 18 -19.98 5.62 9.24
CA PRO A 18 -18.80 5.18 8.52
C PRO A 18 -18.08 6.45 8.04
N ALA A 19 -16.78 6.53 8.29
CA ALA A 19 -15.92 7.49 7.62
C ALA A 19 -16.18 7.35 6.12
N GLN A 20 -16.87 8.34 5.53
CA GLN A 20 -16.99 8.44 4.09
C GLN A 20 -15.64 8.93 3.57
N ASP A 21 -14.68 8.00 3.49
CA ASP A 21 -13.48 8.17 2.69
C ASP A 21 -13.91 8.41 1.24
N GLY A 22 -13.88 9.68 0.86
CA GLY A 22 -13.78 10.17 -0.52
C GLY A 22 -14.78 9.63 -1.54
N LEU A 23 -15.92 10.32 -1.71
CA LEU A 23 -16.77 10.19 -2.91
C LEU A 23 -15.99 10.46 -4.22
N TYR A 24 -14.86 11.16 -4.12
CA TYR A 24 -13.92 11.39 -5.20
C TYR A 24 -12.59 10.74 -4.86
N ALA A 25 -12.04 9.97 -5.79
CA ALA A 25 -10.65 9.54 -5.70
C ALA A 25 -9.76 10.80 -5.62
N PRO A 26 -8.77 10.85 -4.73
CA PRO A 26 -7.83 11.97 -4.71
C PRO A 26 -7.23 12.15 -6.10
N VAL A 27 -7.28 13.38 -6.61
CA VAL A 27 -6.64 13.73 -7.89
C VAL A 27 -5.15 13.49 -7.71
N LEU A 28 -4.64 12.48 -8.41
CA LEU A 28 -3.22 12.22 -8.46
C LEU A 28 -2.52 13.43 -9.12
N PRO A 29 -1.54 14.07 -8.47
CA PRO A 29 -0.77 15.12 -9.13
C PRO A 29 -0.17 14.60 -10.46
N ASP A 30 -0.22 15.43 -11.50
CA ASP A 30 0.24 15.09 -12.86
C ASP A 30 1.72 14.69 -12.94
N ASP A 31 2.48 14.94 -11.88
CA ASP A 31 3.92 14.87 -11.75
C ASP A 31 4.39 13.72 -10.85
N ILE A 32 3.65 12.61 -10.76
CA ILE A 32 4.05 11.45 -9.95
C ILE A 32 4.21 10.16 -10.74
N ALA A 33 5.00 9.25 -10.18
CA ALA A 33 4.99 7.84 -10.52
C ALA A 33 4.22 7.05 -9.46
N LEU A 34 3.67 5.91 -9.85
CA LEU A 34 3.01 4.98 -8.96
C LEU A 34 3.83 3.70 -8.85
N VAL A 35 4.01 3.23 -7.62
CA VAL A 35 4.72 1.98 -7.34
C VAL A 35 3.85 1.08 -6.48
N ARG A 36 3.80 -0.21 -6.79
CA ARG A 36 3.24 -1.22 -5.88
C ARG A 36 4.26 -2.32 -5.67
N VAL A 37 4.07 -3.09 -4.61
CA VAL A 37 4.94 -4.23 -4.30
C VAL A 37 4.14 -5.52 -4.37
N ILE A 38 4.76 -6.57 -4.91
CA ILE A 38 4.29 -7.94 -4.80
C ILE A 38 5.37 -8.73 -4.07
N ASN A 39 5.01 -9.37 -2.97
CA ASN A 39 5.89 -10.29 -2.27
C ASN A 39 5.63 -11.71 -2.76
N ALA A 40 6.52 -12.22 -3.61
CA ALA A 40 6.57 -13.59 -4.11
C ALA A 40 7.78 -14.34 -3.54
N SER A 41 8.28 -13.95 -2.37
CA SER A 41 9.48 -14.56 -1.77
C SER A 41 9.20 -15.86 -1.01
N GLY A 42 7.95 -16.14 -0.66
CA GLY A 42 7.61 -17.36 0.07
C GLY A 42 7.36 -18.58 -0.80
N ASP A 43 7.48 -19.72 -0.15
CA ASP A 43 7.42 -21.10 -0.61
C ASP A 43 5.99 -21.69 -0.61
N GLY A 44 4.97 -20.87 -0.38
CA GLY A 44 3.56 -21.29 -0.36
C GLY A 44 3.10 -21.95 0.95
N GLY A 45 3.95 -21.98 1.98
CA GLY A 45 3.60 -22.43 3.34
C GLY A 45 2.89 -21.37 4.17
N ALA A 46 2.01 -21.79 5.08
CA ALA A 46 1.11 -20.96 5.87
C ALA A 46 1.77 -19.96 6.87
N ALA A 47 3.10 -19.86 6.88
CA ALA A 47 3.84 -18.85 7.65
C ALA A 47 4.46 -17.83 6.69
N SER A 48 3.69 -16.79 6.37
CA SER A 48 4.11 -15.74 5.44
C SER A 48 5.02 -14.72 6.14
N THR A 49 6.32 -14.78 5.90
CA THR A 49 7.26 -13.74 6.35
C THR A 49 6.90 -12.41 5.68
N PRO A 50 6.47 -11.38 6.43
CA PRO A 50 6.18 -10.08 5.84
C PRO A 50 7.49 -9.36 5.50
N ILE A 51 7.49 -8.62 4.39
CA ILE A 51 8.59 -7.73 4.03
C ILE A 51 8.17 -6.27 4.14
N GLY A 52 9.12 -5.43 4.56
CA GLY A 52 9.05 -3.99 4.36
C GLY A 52 9.91 -3.59 3.16
N ILE A 53 9.49 -2.55 2.46
CA ILE A 53 10.13 -2.04 1.26
C ILE A 53 10.36 -0.56 1.46
N ASP A 54 11.61 -0.13 1.32
CA ASP A 54 12.00 1.27 1.36
C ASP A 54 12.33 1.75 -0.06
N ILE A 55 11.73 2.86 -0.48
CA ILE A 55 11.89 3.50 -1.79
C ILE A 55 12.17 4.99 -1.54
N GLY A 56 13.45 5.35 -1.41
CA GLY A 56 13.81 6.69 -0.94
C GLY A 56 13.25 6.96 0.45
N THR A 57 12.33 7.92 0.58
CA THR A 57 11.64 8.25 1.84
C THR A 57 10.30 7.54 2.02
N VAL A 58 9.84 6.76 1.03
CA VAL A 58 8.57 6.04 1.08
C VAL A 58 8.80 4.64 1.61
N ARG A 59 8.05 4.26 2.64
CA ARG A 59 8.08 2.91 3.22
C ARG A 59 6.75 2.21 2.96
N ILE A 60 6.81 1.02 2.37
CA ILE A 60 5.64 0.19 2.03
C ILE A 60 5.76 -1.12 2.82
N GLY A 61 4.68 -1.51 3.48
CA GLY A 61 4.57 -2.79 4.17
C GLY A 61 3.91 -2.69 5.55
N PRO A 62 3.72 -3.82 6.24
CA PRO A 62 4.17 -5.17 5.86
C PRO A 62 3.44 -5.74 4.62
N VAL A 63 4.18 -6.38 3.70
CA VAL A 63 3.62 -7.12 2.56
C VAL A 63 3.88 -8.62 2.77
N PHE A 64 2.81 -9.38 3.03
CA PHE A 64 2.88 -10.83 3.25
C PHE A 64 3.19 -11.58 1.95
N SER A 65 3.87 -12.72 2.06
CA SER A 65 4.11 -13.59 0.92
C SER A 65 2.82 -13.99 0.22
N GLY A 66 2.84 -14.01 -1.12
CA GLY A 66 1.69 -14.25 -1.98
C GLY A 66 0.74 -13.07 -2.11
N SER A 67 1.03 -11.93 -1.47
CA SER A 67 0.20 -10.73 -1.50
C SER A 67 0.90 -9.56 -2.18
N GLY A 68 0.13 -8.51 -2.48
CA GLY A 68 0.65 -7.24 -2.98
C GLY A 68 0.07 -6.04 -2.24
N SER A 69 0.78 -4.91 -2.29
CA SER A 69 0.28 -3.63 -1.80
C SER A 69 -0.64 -2.96 -2.81
N ALA A 70 -1.37 -1.94 -2.36
CA ALA A 70 -1.92 -0.93 -3.26
C ALA A 70 -0.79 -0.16 -3.97
N TYR A 71 -1.14 0.63 -4.98
CA TYR A 71 -0.21 1.60 -5.56
C TYR A 71 0.02 2.75 -4.58
N HIS A 72 1.29 3.13 -4.43
CA HIS A 72 1.75 4.25 -3.64
C HIS A 72 2.39 5.30 -4.55
N PRO A 73 2.12 6.59 -4.30
CA PRO A 73 2.75 7.67 -5.05
C PRO A 73 4.21 7.86 -4.64
N VAL A 74 5.08 8.02 -5.63
CA VAL A 74 6.46 8.47 -5.47
C VAL A 74 6.73 9.63 -6.42
N ARG A 75 7.61 10.55 -6.00
CA ARG A 75 8.08 11.60 -6.91
C ARG A 75 8.92 10.99 -8.03
N PRO A 76 8.99 11.60 -9.22
CA PRO A 76 9.92 11.19 -10.25
C PRO A 76 11.37 11.34 -9.78
N GLY A 77 12.22 10.40 -10.14
CA GLY A 77 13.62 10.36 -9.71
C GLY A 77 14.25 8.99 -9.83
N VAL A 78 15.51 8.90 -9.40
CA VAL A 78 16.26 7.66 -9.29
C VAL A 78 16.36 7.28 -7.82
N TYR A 79 15.87 6.09 -7.48
CA TYR A 79 15.82 5.57 -6.12
C TYR A 79 16.59 4.24 -6.05
N VAL A 80 17.03 3.89 -4.84
CA VAL A 80 17.43 2.51 -4.52
C VAL A 80 16.29 1.90 -3.71
N ILE A 81 15.72 0.80 -4.20
CA ILE A 81 14.74 0.01 -3.47
C ILE A 81 15.50 -0.92 -2.53
N PHE A 82 15.08 -0.99 -1.27
CA PHE A 82 15.56 -2.00 -0.32
C PHE A 82 14.41 -2.89 0.13
N ALA A 83 14.52 -4.20 -0.11
CA ALA A 83 13.52 -5.19 0.29
C ALA A 83 14.14 -6.58 0.45
N GLY A 84 13.82 -7.29 1.53
CA GLY A 84 14.27 -8.68 1.73
C GLY A 84 15.80 -8.86 1.74
N GLY A 85 16.56 -7.81 2.08
CA GLY A 85 18.03 -7.81 2.00
C GLY A 85 18.63 -7.46 0.63
N PHE A 86 17.80 -7.35 -0.41
CA PHE A 86 18.21 -6.99 -1.77
C PHE A 86 18.15 -5.48 -2.01
N ARG A 87 18.90 -5.03 -3.01
CA ARG A 87 18.95 -3.63 -3.46
C ARG A 87 18.87 -3.56 -4.97
N GLU A 88 17.93 -2.78 -5.50
CA GLU A 88 17.81 -2.56 -6.94
C GLU A 88 17.50 -1.08 -7.26
N PRO A 89 18.09 -0.50 -8.31
CA PRO A 89 17.79 0.86 -8.71
C PRO A 89 16.44 0.94 -9.43
N LEU A 90 15.63 1.94 -9.07
CA LEU A 90 14.37 2.30 -9.73
C LEU A 90 14.51 3.69 -10.35
N THR A 91 14.28 3.79 -11.66
CA THR A 91 14.07 5.07 -12.34
C THR A 91 12.57 5.29 -12.50
N ALA A 92 12.00 6.15 -11.66
CA ALA A 92 10.59 6.52 -11.69
C ALA A 92 10.41 7.80 -12.52
N ALA A 93 9.60 7.72 -13.58
CA ALA A 93 9.28 8.87 -14.41
C ALA A 93 7.83 9.33 -14.17
N THR A 94 7.52 10.56 -14.53
CA THR A 94 6.16 11.08 -14.45
C THR A 94 5.19 10.20 -15.24
N LYS A 95 4.01 9.93 -14.66
CA LYS A 95 2.94 9.11 -15.26
C LYS A 95 3.39 7.67 -15.59
N THR A 96 4.33 7.11 -14.82
CA THR A 96 4.68 5.69 -14.92
C THR A 96 4.15 4.89 -13.74
N PHE A 97 3.87 3.62 -14.02
CA PHE A 97 3.42 2.62 -13.06
C PHE A 97 4.47 1.53 -12.98
N HIS A 98 4.88 1.18 -11.77
CA HIS A 98 5.88 0.15 -11.53
C HIS A 98 5.37 -0.89 -10.54
N THR A 99 5.63 -2.15 -10.84
CA THR A 99 5.46 -3.26 -9.93
C THR A 99 6.82 -3.76 -9.47
N ILE A 100 7.07 -3.68 -8.18
CA ILE A 100 8.27 -4.19 -7.52
C ILE A 100 7.96 -5.63 -7.08
N LEU A 101 8.46 -6.60 -7.82
CA LEU A 101 8.30 -8.01 -7.51
C LEU A 101 9.49 -8.47 -6.67
N VAL A 102 9.24 -8.80 -5.41
CA VAL A 102 10.26 -9.35 -4.51
C VAL A 102 10.14 -10.87 -4.50
N THR A 103 11.22 -11.56 -4.83
CA THR A 103 11.30 -13.04 -4.87
C THR A 103 12.39 -13.52 -3.91
N ALA A 104 12.52 -14.84 -3.73
CA ALA A 104 13.61 -15.41 -2.95
C ALA A 104 15.01 -15.10 -3.53
N ASN A 105 15.10 -14.77 -4.82
CA ASN A 105 16.37 -14.54 -5.53
C ASN A 105 16.71 -13.06 -5.72
N GLY A 106 15.79 -12.14 -5.41
CA GLY A 106 16.01 -10.72 -5.66
C GLY A 106 14.75 -9.92 -5.93
N ILE A 107 14.97 -8.66 -6.32
CA ILE A 107 13.94 -7.71 -6.72
C ILE A 107 13.90 -7.64 -8.25
N ASN A 108 12.71 -7.71 -8.84
CA ASN A 108 12.47 -7.44 -10.24
C ASN A 108 11.53 -6.24 -10.36
N ILE A 109 11.90 -5.27 -11.19
CA ILE A 109 11.10 -4.06 -11.40
C ILE A 109 10.43 -4.16 -12.77
N LEU A 110 9.11 -4.26 -12.75
CA LEU A 110 8.28 -4.32 -13.94
C LEU A 110 7.65 -2.95 -14.17
N ARG A 111 7.56 -2.52 -15.43
CA ARG A 111 6.77 -1.34 -15.81
C ARG A 111 5.41 -1.81 -16.28
N ASP A 112 4.36 -1.32 -15.65
CA ASP A 112 2.99 -1.63 -16.05
C ASP A 112 2.58 -0.72 -17.22
N THR A 113 2.02 -1.31 -18.27
CA THR A 113 1.39 -0.57 -19.37
C THR A 113 -0.08 -0.36 -19.03
N HIS A 114 -0.48 0.90 -18.91
CA HIS A 114 -1.88 1.31 -18.95
C HIS A 114 -2.28 1.55 -20.41
#